data_AF-A0A0A0F0Y8-F1
#
_entry.id   AF-A0A0A0F0Y8-F1
#
_cell.length_a   1.000
_cell.length_b   1.000
_cell.length_c   1.000
_cell.angle_alpha   90.00
_cell.angle_beta   90.00
_cell.angle_gamma   90.00
#
_symmetry.space_group_name_H-M   'P 1'
#
loop_
_entity.id
_entity.type
_entity.pdbx_description
1 polymer ?
#
loop_
_entity_poly.entity_id
_entity_poly.type
_entity_poly.pdbx_seq_one_letter_code
_entity_poly.pdbx_strand_id
1 'polypeptide(L)'
;MQVVHESKVLARFSNGHPQQIELVCPHCLREATFSPVAWHQHARLLAVAEAACPRCSGDVMFLLKFDRHDDQVPPILYIDPPASGRELVAGVDHLRTLSAPLGRTYESAVKLFNHAEWGASAITLRHFLDGLAKRLLGPDKRELPLTRQLDALVKDVDLAKPLQNIAQLLAPSGAIGHRFEDEATIDREVAVQLIELTEGLVSYLVVLPAMLAETKASIGSTPVPLRREDVVEIRSRG
;
A
#
# COMPACT_ATOMS: atom_id res chain seq x y z
N MET A 1 -9.68 -10.58 -3.17
CA MET A 1 -10.19 -11.25 -4.39
C MET A 1 -10.61 -10.27 -5.46
N GLN A 2 -10.22 -10.53 -6.72
CA GLN A 2 -10.58 -9.76 -7.91
C GLN A 2 -11.14 -10.70 -8.99
N VAL A 3 -12.14 -10.27 -9.77
CA VAL A 3 -12.67 -11.03 -10.90
C VAL A 3 -11.64 -11.05 -12.04
N VAL A 4 -11.39 -12.24 -12.59
CA VAL A 4 -10.58 -12.45 -13.79
C VAL A 4 -11.53 -12.60 -14.98
N HIS A 5 -11.37 -11.73 -15.97
CA HIS A 5 -12.18 -11.78 -17.20
C HIS A 5 -11.82 -13.00 -18.06
N GLU A 6 -12.81 -13.55 -18.77
CA GLU A 6 -12.62 -14.71 -19.64
C GLU A 6 -11.55 -14.50 -20.71
N SER A 7 -11.38 -13.27 -21.20
CA SER A 7 -10.34 -12.90 -22.17
C SER A 7 -8.91 -13.13 -21.67
N LYS A 8 -8.73 -13.37 -20.37
CA LYS A 8 -7.44 -13.69 -19.74
C LYS A 8 -7.20 -15.20 -19.63
N VAL A 9 -8.19 -16.04 -19.93
CA VAL A 9 -8.04 -17.50 -19.92
C VAL A 9 -7.63 -17.95 -21.31
N LEU A 10 -6.39 -18.43 -21.44
CA LEU A 10 -5.81 -18.85 -22.73
C LEU A 10 -6.17 -20.29 -23.09
N ALA A 11 -6.27 -21.17 -22.09
CA ALA A 11 -6.56 -22.58 -22.27
C ALA A 11 -7.35 -23.14 -21.08
N ARG A 12 -8.14 -24.19 -21.33
CA ARG A 12 -8.91 -24.93 -20.34
C ARG A 12 -8.66 -26.43 -20.46
N PHE A 13 -8.72 -27.12 -19.35
CA PHE A 13 -8.80 -28.58 -19.31
C PHE A 13 -10.14 -29.07 -19.90
N SER A 14 -10.23 -30.37 -20.19
CA SER A 14 -11.46 -30.99 -20.71
C SER A 14 -12.65 -30.89 -19.75
N ASN A 15 -12.41 -30.76 -18.46
CA ASN A 15 -13.43 -30.51 -17.43
C ASN A 15 -13.83 -29.03 -17.29
N GLY A 16 -13.34 -28.17 -18.19
CA GLY A 16 -13.66 -26.75 -18.22
C GLY A 16 -12.84 -25.88 -17.26
N HIS A 17 -11.98 -26.44 -16.41
CA HIS A 17 -11.15 -25.61 -15.52
C HIS A 17 -10.05 -24.86 -16.30
N PRO A 18 -9.74 -23.59 -15.96
CA PRO A 18 -8.62 -22.86 -16.55
C PRO A 18 -7.31 -23.60 -16.35
N GLN A 19 -6.57 -23.76 -17.45
CA GLN A 19 -5.23 -24.37 -17.46
C GLN A 19 -4.15 -23.31 -17.60
N GLN A 20 -4.38 -22.28 -18.42
CA GLN A 20 -3.45 -21.18 -18.62
C GLN A 20 -4.19 -19.86 -18.51
N ILE A 21 -3.68 -18.97 -17.65
CA ILE A 21 -4.31 -17.68 -17.36
C ILE A 21 -3.24 -16.60 -17.45
N GLU A 22 -3.45 -15.59 -18.29
CA GLU A 22 -2.54 -14.46 -18.45
C GLU A 22 -3.04 -13.23 -17.68
N LEU A 23 -2.28 -12.80 -16.68
CA LEU A 23 -2.64 -11.64 -15.87
C LEU A 23 -1.41 -10.98 -15.24
N VAL A 24 -1.62 -9.80 -14.67
CA VAL A 24 -0.61 -9.10 -13.88
C VAL A 24 -0.49 -9.80 -12.52
N CYS A 25 0.70 -10.32 -12.20
CA CYS A 25 0.93 -10.97 -10.91
C CYS A 25 0.69 -9.97 -9.75
N PRO A 26 -0.11 -10.30 -8.72
CA PRO A 26 -0.38 -9.40 -7.61
C PRO A 26 0.83 -9.11 -6.72
N HIS A 27 1.85 -9.97 -6.75
CA HIS A 27 3.06 -9.82 -5.94
C HIS A 27 4.12 -8.97 -6.63
N CYS A 28 4.38 -9.21 -7.92
CA CYS A 28 5.45 -8.52 -8.65
C CYS A 28 4.96 -7.58 -9.74
N LEU A 29 3.64 -7.38 -9.89
CA LEU A 29 3.00 -6.44 -10.82
C LEU A 29 3.48 -6.56 -12.28
N ARG A 30 4.01 -7.72 -12.66
CA ARG A 30 4.42 -8.04 -14.04
C ARG A 30 3.44 -9.02 -14.65
N GLU A 31 3.24 -8.89 -15.95
CA GLU A 31 2.50 -9.88 -16.75
C GLU A 31 3.15 -11.25 -16.62
N ALA A 32 2.31 -12.24 -16.32
CA ALA A 32 2.69 -13.62 -16.16
C ALA A 32 1.57 -14.54 -16.64
N THR A 33 1.97 -15.68 -17.19
CA THR A 33 1.07 -16.79 -17.49
C THR A 33 1.11 -17.77 -16.33
N PHE A 34 0.00 -17.92 -15.63
CA PHE A 34 -0.18 -18.87 -14.54
C PHE A 34 -0.70 -20.20 -15.11
N SER A 35 -0.21 -21.31 -14.54
CA SER A 35 -0.63 -22.66 -14.90
C SER A 35 -1.14 -23.43 -13.68
N PRO A 36 -2.36 -23.15 -13.18
CA PRO A 36 -2.95 -23.90 -12.07
C PRO A 36 -3.28 -25.33 -12.52
N VAL A 37 -2.74 -26.33 -11.81
CA VAL A 37 -2.86 -27.75 -12.19
C VAL A 37 -3.73 -28.58 -11.25
N ALA A 38 -3.83 -28.20 -9.97
CA ALA A 38 -4.52 -28.98 -8.94
C ALA A 38 -5.83 -28.29 -8.51
N TRP A 39 -6.86 -28.39 -9.35
CA TRP A 39 -8.18 -27.83 -9.05
C TRP A 39 -8.95 -28.75 -8.08
N HIS A 40 -9.23 -28.25 -6.88
CA HIS A 40 -10.02 -28.91 -5.85
C HIS A 40 -11.45 -28.36 -5.86
N GLN A 41 -12.41 -29.21 -6.20
CA GLN A 41 -13.83 -28.83 -6.23
C GLN A 41 -14.49 -29.10 -4.87
N HIS A 42 -15.28 -28.14 -4.38
CA HIS A 42 -16.01 -28.26 -3.13
C HIS A 42 -17.51 -28.05 -3.36
N ALA A 43 -18.31 -29.07 -3.00
CA ALA A 43 -19.77 -29.07 -3.03
C ALA A 43 -20.43 -28.64 -4.35
N ARG A 44 -19.72 -28.76 -5.49
CA ARG A 44 -20.10 -28.21 -6.81
C ARG A 44 -20.32 -26.69 -6.84
N LEU A 45 -19.99 -25.98 -5.76
CA LEU A 45 -20.17 -24.52 -5.64
C LEU A 45 -18.94 -23.74 -6.06
N LEU A 46 -17.78 -24.35 -5.85
CA LEU A 46 -16.49 -23.72 -6.10
C LEU A 46 -15.45 -24.75 -6.50
N ALA A 47 -14.46 -24.31 -7.28
CA ALA A 47 -13.22 -25.02 -7.51
C ALA A 47 -12.05 -24.07 -7.25
N VAL A 48 -11.01 -24.56 -6.57
CA VAL A 48 -9.87 -23.75 -6.17
C VAL A 48 -8.58 -24.39 -6.65
N ALA A 49 -7.64 -23.61 -7.15
CA ALA A 49 -6.28 -24.05 -7.45
C ALA A 49 -5.29 -22.96 -7.07
N GLU A 50 -4.08 -23.36 -6.72
CA GLU A 50 -2.96 -22.45 -6.49
C GLU A 50 -1.95 -22.55 -7.64
N ALA A 51 -1.27 -21.45 -7.91
CA ALA A 51 -0.12 -21.43 -8.82
C ALA A 51 0.89 -20.37 -8.36
N ALA A 52 2.18 -20.72 -8.45
CA ALA A 52 3.25 -19.75 -8.23
C ALA A 52 3.47 -18.88 -9.46
N CYS A 53 3.76 -17.59 -9.26
CA CYS A 53 4.19 -16.72 -10.34
C CYS A 53 5.55 -17.19 -10.88
N PRO A 54 5.72 -17.43 -12.20
CA PRO A 54 6.99 -17.90 -12.76
C PRO A 54 8.14 -16.89 -12.64
N ARG A 55 7.86 -15.63 -12.28
CA ARG A 55 8.87 -14.56 -12.15
C ARG A 55 9.35 -14.35 -10.73
N CYS A 56 8.43 -14.28 -9.76
CA CYS A 56 8.74 -13.97 -8.37
C CYS A 56 8.46 -15.11 -7.39
N SER A 57 7.96 -16.24 -7.88
CA SER A 57 7.55 -17.40 -7.08
C SER A 57 6.49 -17.12 -6.02
N GLY A 58 5.82 -15.97 -6.08
CA GLY A 58 4.71 -15.65 -5.18
C GLY A 58 3.47 -16.46 -5.55
N ASP A 59 2.89 -17.13 -4.56
CA ASP A 59 1.71 -17.98 -4.73
C ASP A 59 0.44 -17.15 -4.89
N VAL A 60 -0.39 -17.52 -5.86
CA VAL A 60 -1.72 -16.95 -6.06
C VAL A 60 -2.76 -18.05 -6.07
N MET A 61 -3.90 -17.75 -5.48
CA MET A 61 -5.07 -18.62 -5.46
C MET A 61 -6.03 -18.20 -6.56
N PHE A 62 -6.48 -19.18 -7.32
CA PHE A 62 -7.56 -19.07 -8.30
C PHE A 62 -8.80 -19.75 -7.76
N LEU A 63 -9.93 -19.06 -7.83
CA LEU A 63 -11.23 -19.59 -7.40
C LEU A 63 -12.24 -19.45 -8.53
N LEU A 64 -12.78 -20.57 -8.98
CA LEU A 64 -13.95 -20.63 -9.83
C LEU A 64 -15.19 -20.75 -8.94
N LYS A 65 -16.15 -19.84 -9.11
CA LYS A 65 -17.45 -19.88 -8.46
C LYS A 65 -18.52 -20.28 -9.47
N PHE A 66 -19.27 -21.33 -9.17
CA PHE A 66 -20.38 -21.82 -9.99
C PHE A 66 -21.71 -21.24 -9.48
N ASP A 67 -22.67 -21.05 -10.38
CA ASP A 67 -24.05 -20.78 -9.97
C ASP A 67 -24.68 -22.04 -9.39
N ARG A 68 -25.53 -21.90 -8.37
CA ARG A 68 -26.18 -23.04 -7.69
C ARG A 68 -27.46 -23.50 -8.39
N HIS A 69 -28.06 -22.62 -9.17
CA HIS A 69 -29.42 -22.77 -9.69
C HIS A 69 -29.45 -22.93 -11.20
N ASP A 70 -28.38 -22.54 -11.90
CA ASP A 70 -28.32 -22.62 -13.35
C ASP A 70 -26.91 -22.98 -13.86
N ASP A 71 -26.76 -24.23 -14.32
CA ASP A 71 -25.52 -24.73 -14.92
C ASP A 71 -25.20 -24.08 -16.28
N GLN A 72 -26.13 -23.32 -16.87
CA GLN A 72 -25.87 -22.54 -18.09
C GLN A 72 -25.16 -21.22 -17.81
N VAL A 73 -25.13 -20.76 -16.56
CA VAL A 73 -24.36 -19.58 -16.18
C VAL A 73 -22.89 -19.96 -16.07
N PRO A 74 -22.00 -19.38 -16.90
CA PRO A 74 -20.59 -19.73 -16.87
C PRO A 74 -19.96 -19.35 -15.52
N PRO A 75 -19.07 -20.18 -14.97
CA PRO A 75 -18.46 -19.93 -13.67
C PRO A 75 -17.59 -18.66 -13.71
N ILE A 76 -17.62 -17.89 -12.62
CA ILE A 76 -16.83 -16.67 -12.48
C ILE A 76 -15.48 -17.03 -11.86
N LEU A 77 -14.39 -16.65 -12.53
CA LEU A 77 -13.03 -16.82 -12.04
C LEU A 77 -12.61 -15.62 -11.19
N TYR A 78 -12.01 -15.89 -10.05
CA TYR A 78 -11.42 -14.93 -9.13
C TYR A 78 -9.94 -15.25 -8.91
N ILE A 79 -9.16 -14.22 -8.60
CA ILE A 79 -7.77 -14.32 -8.12
C ILE A 79 -7.65 -13.70 -6.73
N ASP A 80 -6.83 -14.33 -5.89
CA ASP A 80 -6.39 -13.80 -4.60
C ASP A 80 -4.87 -14.01 -4.42
N PRO A 81 -4.12 -13.00 -3.94
CA PRO A 81 -4.55 -11.62 -3.70
C PRO A 81 -4.93 -10.89 -5.02
N PRO A 82 -5.71 -9.80 -4.95
CA PRO A 82 -6.04 -9.00 -6.14
C PRO A 82 -4.77 -8.40 -6.76
N ALA A 83 -4.74 -8.27 -8.08
CA ALA A 83 -3.68 -7.59 -8.81
C ALA A 83 -3.83 -6.06 -8.77
N SER A 84 -4.21 -5.54 -7.60
CA SER A 84 -4.24 -4.11 -7.33
C SER A 84 -2.82 -3.65 -7.05
N GLY A 85 -2.28 -2.79 -7.91
CA GLY A 85 -1.09 -2.02 -7.58
C GLY A 85 -1.31 -1.19 -6.30
N ARG A 86 -0.27 -0.47 -5.87
CA ARG A 86 -0.41 0.44 -4.74
C ARG A 86 -1.32 1.61 -5.09
N GLU A 87 -2.24 1.93 -4.18
CA GLU A 87 -3.02 3.15 -4.23
C GLU A 87 -2.23 4.33 -3.65
N LEU A 88 -2.68 5.55 -3.98
CA LEU A 88 -2.17 6.75 -3.33
C LEU A 88 -2.61 6.75 -1.87
N VAL A 89 -1.77 7.28 -0.99
CA VAL A 89 -2.17 7.50 0.41
C VAL A 89 -3.42 8.40 0.47
N ALA A 90 -4.34 8.08 1.38
CA ALA A 90 -5.49 8.93 1.65
C ALA A 90 -5.02 10.36 2.02
N GLY A 91 -5.71 11.37 1.50
CA GLY A 91 -5.34 12.77 1.72
C GLY A 91 -4.17 13.28 0.88
N VAL A 92 -3.80 12.59 -0.21
CA VAL A 92 -2.76 13.05 -1.16
C VAL A 92 -3.00 14.48 -1.69
N ASP A 93 -4.25 14.95 -1.70
CA ASP A 93 -4.56 16.32 -2.10
C ASP A 93 -3.96 17.37 -1.16
N HIS A 94 -3.77 17.06 0.13
CA HIS A 94 -3.05 17.96 1.05
C HIS A 94 -1.58 18.16 0.64
N LEU A 95 -0.94 17.15 0.02
CA LEU A 95 0.40 17.30 -0.56
C LEU A 95 0.39 18.28 -1.73
N ARG A 96 -0.66 18.25 -2.57
CA ARG A 96 -0.80 19.19 -3.70
C ARG A 96 -1.00 20.62 -3.21
N THR A 97 -1.72 20.82 -2.10
CA THR A 97 -1.85 22.13 -1.44
C THR A 97 -0.51 22.63 -0.90
N LEU A 98 0.29 21.75 -0.29
CA LEU A 98 1.63 22.11 0.19
C LEU A 98 2.59 22.48 -0.96
N SER A 99 2.55 21.68 -2.03
CA SER A 99 3.36 21.83 -3.23
C SER A 99 2.83 20.91 -4.35
N ALA A 100 2.22 21.49 -5.38
CA ALA A 100 1.76 20.74 -6.54
C ALA A 100 2.87 19.89 -7.22
N PRO A 101 4.13 20.36 -7.33
CA PRO A 101 5.25 19.51 -7.75
C PRO A 101 5.46 18.26 -6.87
N LEU A 102 5.39 18.38 -5.54
CA LEU A 102 5.57 17.22 -4.65
C LEU A 102 4.48 16.18 -4.84
N GLY A 103 3.21 16.62 -4.95
CA GLY A 103 2.09 15.72 -5.24
C GLY A 103 2.33 14.92 -6.53
N ARG A 104 2.73 15.60 -7.61
CA ARG A 104 3.04 14.93 -8.88
C ARG A 104 4.20 13.96 -8.79
N THR A 105 5.25 14.30 -8.04
CA THR A 105 6.41 13.41 -7.83
C THR A 105 5.99 12.13 -7.11
N TYR A 106 5.18 12.23 -6.06
CA TYR A 106 4.65 11.08 -5.34
C TYR A 106 3.76 10.20 -6.23
N GLU A 107 2.81 10.80 -6.94
CA GLU A 107 1.95 10.08 -7.89
C GLU A 107 2.76 9.34 -8.97
N SER A 108 3.81 9.98 -9.48
CA SER A 108 4.70 9.37 -10.48
C SER A 108 5.46 8.18 -9.90
N ALA A 109 5.93 8.28 -8.65
CA ALA A 109 6.58 7.16 -7.98
C ALA A 109 5.66 5.95 -7.82
N VAL A 110 4.40 6.17 -7.44
CA VAL A 110 3.39 5.11 -7.30
C VAL A 110 3.06 4.48 -8.66
N LYS A 111 2.92 5.30 -9.72
CA LYS A 111 2.74 4.78 -11.09
C LYS A 111 3.92 3.92 -11.55
N LEU A 112 5.15 4.37 -11.34
CA LEU A 112 6.36 3.60 -11.65
C LEU A 112 6.38 2.28 -10.88
N PHE A 113 6.03 2.30 -9.59
CA PHE A 113 5.90 1.08 -8.80
C PHE A 113 4.86 0.14 -9.44
N ASN A 114 3.68 0.66 -9.79
CA ASN A 114 2.61 -0.16 -10.35
C ASN A 114 2.93 -0.71 -11.75
N HIS A 115 3.89 -0.12 -12.46
CA HIS A 115 4.44 -0.64 -13.72
C HIS A 115 5.68 -1.53 -13.53
N ALA A 116 5.99 -1.95 -12.30
CA ALA A 116 7.15 -2.75 -11.95
C ALA A 116 8.52 -2.11 -12.28
N GLU A 117 8.57 -0.78 -12.36
CA GLU A 117 9.77 0.04 -12.53
C GLU A 117 10.39 0.40 -11.17
N TRP A 118 10.85 -0.62 -10.44
CA TRP A 118 11.24 -0.53 -9.03
C TRP A 118 12.38 0.46 -8.76
N GLY A 119 13.43 0.41 -9.58
CA GLY A 119 14.59 1.29 -9.41
C GLY A 119 14.22 2.76 -9.61
N ALA A 120 13.45 3.05 -10.66
CA ALA A 120 12.97 4.40 -10.94
C ALA A 120 12.01 4.88 -9.84
N SER A 121 11.10 4.03 -9.39
CA SER A 121 10.18 4.35 -8.27
C SER A 121 10.96 4.68 -6.99
N ALA A 122 11.95 3.87 -6.61
CA ALA A 122 12.78 4.10 -5.42
C ALA A 122 13.56 5.43 -5.50
N ILE A 123 14.15 5.74 -6.66
CA ILE A 123 14.85 7.00 -6.88
C ILE A 123 13.87 8.18 -6.79
N THR A 124 12.69 8.09 -7.41
CA THR A 124 11.67 9.14 -7.34
C THR A 124 11.14 9.33 -5.91
N LEU A 125 10.96 8.26 -5.14
CA LEU A 125 10.59 8.35 -3.72
C LEU A 125 11.67 9.02 -2.87
N ARG A 126 12.96 8.75 -3.13
CA ARG A 126 14.04 9.45 -2.45
C ARG A 126 14.01 10.96 -2.72
N HIS A 127 13.78 11.36 -3.97
CA HIS A 127 13.63 12.79 -4.32
C HIS A 127 12.38 13.42 -3.70
N PHE A 128 11.28 12.66 -3.62
CA PHE A 128 10.07 13.09 -2.92
C PHE A 128 10.36 13.37 -1.44
N LEU A 129 11.04 12.45 -0.74
CA LEU A 129 11.39 12.61 0.68
C LEU A 129 12.29 13.83 0.93
N ASP A 130 13.31 14.02 0.09
CA ASP A 130 14.19 15.20 0.15
C ASP A 130 13.41 16.50 -0.10
N GLY A 131 12.57 16.54 -1.14
CA GLY A 131 11.74 17.70 -1.44
C GLY A 131 10.72 18.01 -0.34
N LEU A 132 10.12 16.98 0.27
CA LEU A 132 9.18 17.12 1.38
C LEU A 132 9.88 17.70 2.62
N ALA A 133 11.01 17.13 3.02
CA ALA A 133 11.77 17.62 4.17
C ALA A 133 12.23 19.07 3.97
N LYS A 134 12.76 19.41 2.80
CA LYS A 134 13.13 20.80 2.44
C LYS A 134 11.96 21.78 2.53
N ARG A 135 10.75 21.34 2.20
CA ARG A 135 9.55 22.19 2.25
C ARG A 135 9.11 22.49 3.68
N LEU A 136 9.34 21.56 4.59
CA LEU A 136 9.01 21.69 6.01
C LEU A 136 10.10 22.41 6.81
N LEU A 137 11.35 22.39 6.34
CA LEU A 137 12.49 23.02 7.01
C LEU A 137 12.75 24.47 6.57
N GLY A 138 13.43 25.20 7.47
CA GLY A 138 14.01 26.51 7.20
C GLY A 138 15.11 26.47 6.13
N PRO A 139 15.37 27.60 5.44
CA PRO A 139 16.28 27.66 4.29
C PRO A 139 17.72 27.22 4.59
N ASP A 140 18.18 27.44 5.82
CA ASP A 140 19.50 27.08 6.34
C ASP A 140 19.74 25.56 6.44
N LYS A 141 18.67 24.76 6.48
CA LYS A 141 18.74 23.31 6.68
C LYS A 141 18.35 22.50 5.43
N ARG A 142 18.01 23.18 4.32
CA ARG A 142 17.59 22.53 3.08
C ARG A 142 18.72 21.81 2.36
N GLU A 143 19.93 22.34 2.42
CA GLU A 143 21.09 21.73 1.74
C GLU A 143 21.73 20.58 2.54
N LEU A 144 21.18 20.26 3.72
CA LEU A 144 21.64 19.11 4.50
C LEU A 144 21.32 17.80 3.78
N PRO A 145 22.12 16.73 3.97
CA PRO A 145 21.75 15.39 3.54
C PRO A 145 20.41 14.95 4.16
N LEU A 146 19.62 14.13 3.45
CA LEU A 146 18.29 13.69 3.91
C LEU A 146 18.27 13.17 5.35
N THR A 147 19.27 12.39 5.77
CA THR A 147 19.37 11.89 7.16
C THR A 147 19.41 13.04 8.17
N ARG A 148 20.19 14.09 7.90
CA ARG A 148 20.29 15.29 8.74
C ARG A 148 19.05 16.19 8.63
N GLN A 149 18.39 16.21 7.47
CA GLN A 149 17.10 16.87 7.33
C GLN A 149 16.05 16.20 8.24
N LEU A 150 15.99 14.86 8.24
CA LEU A 150 15.06 14.11 9.11
C LEU A 150 15.33 14.37 10.60
N ASP A 151 16.61 14.42 11.03
CA ASP A 151 16.97 14.81 12.39
C ASP A 151 16.54 16.24 12.74
N ALA A 152 16.61 17.15 11.76
CA ALA A 152 16.22 18.56 11.94
C ALA A 152 14.70 18.73 12.02
N LEU A 153 13.91 17.92 11.32
CA LEU A 153 12.44 18.01 11.35
C LEU A 153 11.89 17.92 12.78
N VAL A 154 12.45 17.03 13.61
CA VAL A 154 12.02 16.85 15.00
C VAL A 154 12.25 18.10 15.85
N LYS A 155 13.25 18.93 15.50
CA LYS A 155 13.65 20.12 16.27
C LYS A 155 12.96 21.39 15.79
N ASP A 156 12.71 21.46 14.49
CA ASP A 156 12.31 22.69 13.81
C ASP A 156 10.83 22.73 13.46
N VAL A 157 10.20 21.55 13.31
CA VAL A 157 8.78 21.44 13.04
C VAL A 157 8.08 21.10 14.33
N ASP A 158 7.12 21.92 14.72
CA ASP A 158 6.24 21.61 15.86
C ASP A 158 5.27 20.50 15.46
N LEU A 159 5.74 19.26 15.55
CA LEU A 159 4.96 18.06 15.29
C LEU A 159 3.84 17.89 16.33
N ALA A 160 3.94 18.52 17.50
CA ALA A 160 2.91 18.46 18.54
C ALA A 160 1.78 19.49 18.30
N LYS A 161 1.99 20.50 17.47
CA LYS A 161 1.01 21.56 17.16
C LYS A 161 -0.40 21.03 16.81
N PRO A 162 -0.59 19.99 15.98
CA PRO A 162 -1.93 19.47 15.70
C PRO A 162 -2.65 18.98 16.96
N LEU A 163 -1.93 18.32 17.88
CA LEU A 163 -2.49 17.88 19.16
C LEU A 163 -2.83 19.05 20.08
N GLN A 164 -1.96 20.06 20.12
CA GLN A 164 -2.20 21.28 20.90
C GLN A 164 -3.46 22.01 20.39
N ASN A 165 -3.63 22.13 19.08
CA ASN A 165 -4.82 22.74 18.48
C ASN A 165 -6.10 21.96 18.82
N ILE A 166 -6.05 20.63 18.75
CA ILE A 166 -7.18 19.77 19.13
C ILE A 166 -7.49 19.92 20.63
N ALA A 167 -6.48 19.95 21.49
CA ALA A 167 -6.67 20.16 22.92
C ALA A 167 -7.36 21.50 23.23
N GLN A 168 -6.99 22.58 22.52
CA GLN A 168 -7.66 23.87 22.65
C GLN A 168 -9.11 23.84 22.16
N LEU A 169 -9.39 23.10 21.08
CA LEU A 169 -10.73 22.93 20.53
C LEU A 169 -11.67 22.16 21.50
N LEU A 170 -11.12 21.15 22.18
CA LEU A 170 -11.82 20.29 23.15
C LEU A 170 -11.90 20.88 24.57
N ALA A 171 -11.12 21.91 24.90
CA ALA A 171 -11.17 22.55 26.21
C ALA A 171 -12.60 23.06 26.51
N PRO A 172 -13.03 23.17 27.79
CA PRO A 172 -14.38 23.66 28.13
C PRO A 172 -14.72 25.01 27.50
N SER A 173 -13.74 25.92 27.42
CA SER A 173 -13.87 27.23 26.75
C SER A 173 -13.69 27.19 25.23
N GLY A 174 -13.48 26.00 24.67
CA GLY A 174 -13.20 25.75 23.25
C GLY A 174 -14.46 25.68 22.40
N ALA A 175 -14.26 25.65 21.09
CA ALA A 175 -15.34 25.71 20.10
C ALA A 175 -16.35 24.55 20.22
N ILE A 176 -15.89 23.37 20.66
CA ILE A 176 -16.77 22.20 20.81
C ILE A 176 -16.75 21.59 22.22
N GLY A 177 -15.80 21.96 23.08
CA GLY A 177 -15.69 21.39 24.42
C GLY A 177 -16.94 21.55 25.29
N HIS A 178 -17.56 22.73 25.26
CA HIS A 178 -18.82 22.98 25.99
C HIS A 178 -19.98 22.07 25.55
N ARG A 179 -19.96 21.54 24.31
CA ARG A 179 -20.99 20.62 23.80
C ARG A 179 -20.86 19.21 24.38
N PHE A 180 -19.72 18.87 24.97
CA PHE A 180 -19.54 17.57 25.62
C PHE A 180 -20.01 17.54 27.06
N GLU A 181 -20.33 18.71 27.64
CA GLU A 181 -20.84 18.79 29.01
C GLU A 181 -22.34 18.48 29.08
N ASP A 182 -23.07 18.58 27.95
CA ASP A 182 -24.50 18.33 27.86
C ASP A 182 -24.84 17.41 26.68
N GLU A 183 -25.22 16.16 26.99
CA GLU A 183 -25.63 15.14 26.01
C GLU A 183 -26.77 15.61 25.11
N ALA A 184 -27.68 16.45 25.61
CA ALA A 184 -28.79 16.97 24.81
C ALA A 184 -28.35 17.90 23.67
N THR A 185 -27.10 18.39 23.71
CA THR A 185 -26.50 19.24 22.67
C THR A 185 -25.74 18.46 21.60
N ILE A 186 -25.59 17.15 21.77
CA ILE A 186 -24.88 16.27 20.85
C ILE A 186 -25.88 15.67 19.86
N ASP A 187 -25.94 16.27 18.67
CA ASP A 187 -26.68 15.71 17.54
C ASP A 187 -25.81 14.74 16.71
N ARG A 188 -26.42 14.20 15.66
CA ARG A 188 -25.75 13.26 14.74
C ARG A 188 -24.51 13.89 14.07
N GLU A 189 -24.53 15.16 13.73
CA GLU A 189 -23.41 15.81 13.04
C GLU A 189 -22.22 15.97 13.97
N VAL A 190 -22.45 16.39 15.21
CA VAL A 190 -21.42 16.48 16.25
C VAL A 190 -20.84 15.08 16.54
N ALA A 191 -21.69 14.07 16.63
CA ALA A 191 -21.23 12.68 16.84
C ALA A 191 -20.35 12.18 15.68
N VAL A 192 -20.69 12.50 14.42
CA VAL A 192 -19.86 12.15 13.26
C VAL A 192 -18.50 12.84 13.33
N GLN A 193 -18.46 14.14 13.60
CA GLN A 193 -17.20 14.90 13.74
C GLN A 193 -16.32 14.36 14.86
N LEU A 194 -16.92 13.92 15.97
CA LEU A 194 -16.21 13.29 17.08
C LEU A 194 -15.59 11.96 16.69
N ILE A 195 -16.32 11.12 15.95
CA ILE A 195 -15.79 9.85 15.44
C ILE A 195 -14.62 10.13 14.49
N GLU A 196 -14.77 11.04 13.54
CA GLU A 196 -13.72 11.41 12.59
C GLU A 196 -12.47 11.95 13.30
N LEU A 197 -12.65 12.82 14.31
CA LEU A 197 -11.55 13.31 15.14
C LEU A 197 -10.86 12.17 15.89
N THR A 198 -11.64 11.26 16.47
CA THR A 198 -11.12 10.11 17.23
C THR A 198 -10.32 9.18 16.33
N GLU A 199 -10.83 8.87 15.14
CA GLU A 199 -10.13 8.07 14.13
C GLU A 199 -8.83 8.73 13.68
N GLY A 200 -8.84 10.05 13.46
CA GLY A 200 -7.64 10.83 13.15
C GLY A 200 -6.59 10.78 14.27
N LEU A 201 -7.00 10.92 15.53
CA LEU A 201 -6.12 10.82 16.70
C LEU A 201 -5.54 9.41 16.87
N VAL A 202 -6.36 8.37 16.73
CA VAL A 202 -5.90 6.96 16.77
C VAL A 202 -4.89 6.70 15.65
N SER A 203 -5.17 7.19 14.43
CA SER A 203 -4.26 7.08 13.31
C SER A 203 -2.91 7.74 13.60
N TYR A 204 -2.92 8.96 14.12
CA TYR A 204 -1.70 9.74 14.39
C TYR A 204 -0.89 9.24 15.59
N LEU A 205 -1.55 8.84 16.69
CA LEU A 205 -0.89 8.51 17.97
C LEU A 205 -0.51 7.03 18.10
N VAL A 206 -1.25 6.14 17.45
CA VAL A 206 -1.10 4.69 17.64
C VAL A 206 -0.67 4.00 16.35
N VAL A 207 -1.45 4.17 15.27
CA VAL A 207 -1.25 3.41 14.03
C VAL A 207 0.02 3.84 13.31
N LEU A 208 0.17 5.14 13.03
CA LEU A 208 1.31 5.66 12.26
C LEU A 208 2.67 5.39 12.97
N PRO A 209 2.84 5.63 14.28
CA PRO A 209 4.08 5.28 14.96
C PRO A 209 4.41 3.78 14.92
N ALA A 210 3.41 2.91 15.11
CA ALA A 210 3.60 1.46 15.02
C ALA A 210 4.03 1.03 13.62
N MET A 211 3.33 1.48 12.58
CA MET A 211 3.66 1.18 11.18
C MET A 211 5.08 1.64 10.80
N LEU A 212 5.51 2.81 11.28
CA LEU A 212 6.88 3.30 11.05
C LEU A 212 7.93 2.42 11.74
N ALA A 213 7.66 1.95 12.97
CA ALA A 213 8.55 1.05 13.69
C ALA A 213 8.67 -0.32 12.98
N GLU A 214 7.55 -0.88 12.53
CA GLU A 214 7.52 -2.13 11.74
C GLU A 214 8.26 -1.99 10.42
N THR A 215 8.03 -0.89 9.69
CA THR A 215 8.72 -0.62 8.43
C THR A 215 10.23 -0.51 8.64
N LYS A 216 10.67 0.19 9.69
CA LYS A 216 12.08 0.28 10.06
C LYS A 216 12.68 -1.11 10.34
N ALA A 217 11.98 -1.95 11.10
CA ALA A 217 12.44 -3.30 11.40
C ALA A 217 12.57 -4.16 10.13
N SER A 218 11.56 -4.11 9.26
CA SER A 218 11.56 -4.82 7.98
C SER A 218 12.73 -4.42 7.08
N ILE A 219 12.97 -3.11 6.91
CA ILE A 219 14.11 -2.59 6.14
C ILE A 219 15.44 -3.09 6.73
N GLY A 220 15.59 -3.04 8.05
CA GLY A 220 16.81 -3.49 8.73
C GLY A 220 17.09 -5.00 8.59
N SER A 221 16.05 -5.81 8.41
CA SER A 221 16.15 -7.27 8.21
C SER A 221 16.32 -7.70 6.76
N THR A 222 16.22 -6.80 5.79
CA THR A 222 16.27 -7.15 4.36
C THR A 222 17.71 -7.50 3.95
N PRO A 223 17.98 -8.71 3.41
CA PRO A 223 19.31 -9.08 2.95
C PRO A 223 19.80 -8.15 1.85
N VAL A 224 21.03 -7.64 1.98
CA VAL A 224 21.67 -6.85 0.93
C VAL A 224 22.01 -7.79 -0.23
N PRO A 225 21.56 -7.52 -1.48
CA PRO A 225 21.96 -8.32 -2.62
C PRO A 225 23.49 -8.27 -2.78
N LEU A 226 24.16 -9.43 -2.66
CA LEU A 226 25.59 -9.54 -2.93
C LEU A 226 25.85 -9.15 -4.39
N ARG A 227 26.83 -8.28 -4.64
CA ARG A 227 27.21 -7.94 -6.01
C ARG A 227 27.90 -9.16 -6.62
N ARG A 228 27.64 -9.43 -7.91
CA ARG A 228 28.25 -10.55 -8.66
C ARG A 228 29.79 -10.52 -8.67
N GLU A 229 30.38 -9.36 -8.38
CA GLU A 229 31.82 -9.11 -8.34
C GLU A 229 32.47 -9.73 -7.09
N ASP A 230 31.72 -9.94 -6.00
CA ASP A 230 32.23 -10.47 -4.73
C ASP A 230 32.38 -12.01 -4.72
N VAL A 231 31.90 -12.70 -5.76
CA VAL A 231 31.89 -14.18 -5.84
C VAL A 231 33.14 -14.74 -6.54
N VAL A 232 33.89 -13.90 -7.26
CA VAL A 232 35.01 -14.38 -8.11
C VAL A 232 36.33 -14.55 -7.33
N GLU A 233 36.53 -13.86 -6.21
CA GLU A 233 37.80 -13.93 -5.46
C GLU A 233 37.98 -15.16 -4.54
N ILE A 234 36.93 -15.96 -4.32
CA ILE A 234 37.03 -17.11 -3.40
C ILE A 234 37.54 -18.39 -4.11
N ARG A 235 37.65 -18.40 -5.45
CA ARG A 235 38.05 -19.61 -6.21
C ARG A 235 39.48 -19.63 -6.78
N SER A 236 40.33 -18.65 -6.47
CA SER A 236 41.71 -18.57 -7.01
C SER A 236 42.83 -18.81 -6.00
N ARG A 237 42.51 -19.31 -4.80
CA ARG A 237 43.50 -19.82 -3.83
C ARG A 237 43.21 -21.28 -3.47
N GLY A 238 43.49 -22.17 -4.42
CA GLY A 238 43.55 -23.62 -4.24
C GLY A 238 44.73 -24.15 -5.02
#